data_AF-A0A238XCN8-F1
#
_entry.id   AF-A0A238XCN8-F1
#
_cell.length_a   1.000
_cell.length_b   1.000
_cell.length_c   1.000
_cell.angle_alpha   90.00
_cell.angle_beta   90.00
_cell.angle_gamma   90.00
#
_symmetry.space_group_name_H-M   'P 1'
#
loop_
_entity.id
_entity.type
_entity.pdbx_description
1 polymer ?
#
loop_
_entity_poly.entity_id
_entity_poly.type
_entity_poly.pdbx_seq_one_letter_code
_entity_poly.pdbx_strand_id
1 'polypeptide(L)'
;MRSAALTLGIIAGVIGMFVGFFGYGYTELARNFAEVEATFGMFDNPDVVRVASVLSPMLAIAGGAMAMSRALWGGVLLLLSAAGTYVAFGFNVFTMFPIAFAGLGGFLALAAGKPDEPKAHF
;
A
#
# COMPACT_ATOMS: atom_id res chain seq x y z
N MET A 1 -10.05 -2.15 -17.20
CA MET A 1 -8.89 -2.54 -16.37
C MET A 1 -8.29 -1.35 -15.62
N ARG A 2 -7.98 -0.22 -16.27
CA ARG A 2 -7.36 0.95 -15.61
C ARG A 2 -8.23 1.59 -14.52
N SER A 3 -9.52 1.80 -14.78
CA SER A 3 -10.44 2.33 -13.75
C SER A 3 -10.55 1.41 -12.54
N ALA A 4 -10.51 0.09 -12.74
CA ALA A 4 -10.47 -0.88 -11.65
C ALA A 4 -9.16 -0.77 -10.86
N ALA A 5 -8.01 -0.65 -11.52
CA ALA A 5 -6.73 -0.44 -10.85
C ALA A 5 -6.70 0.88 -10.04
N LEU A 6 -7.32 1.94 -10.56
CA LEU A 6 -7.49 3.19 -9.82
C LEU A 6 -8.33 3.00 -8.55
N THR A 7 -9.51 2.40 -8.66
CA THR A 7 -10.40 2.18 -7.52
C THR A 7 -9.75 1.28 -6.48
N LEU A 8 -9.16 0.15 -6.91
CA LEU A 8 -8.47 -0.77 -6.03
C LEU A 8 -7.25 -0.12 -5.35
N GLY A 9 -6.47 0.67 -6.08
CA GLY A 9 -5.32 1.40 -5.54
C GLY A 9 -5.70 2.42 -4.46
N ILE A 10 -6.78 3.18 -4.67
CA ILE A 10 -7.27 4.14 -3.68
C ILE A 10 -7.76 3.42 -2.42
N ILE A 11 -8.55 2.35 -2.56
CA ILE A 11 -9.05 1.59 -1.41
C ILE A 11 -7.88 0.94 -0.65
N ALA A 12 -6.93 0.32 -1.37
CA ALA A 12 -5.74 -0.27 -0.78
C ALA A 12 -4.92 0.76 -0.01
N GLY A 13 -4.73 1.96 -0.58
CA GLY A 13 -3.99 3.04 0.04
C GLY A 13 -4.66 3.58 1.29
N VAL A 14 -5.97 3.79 1.27
CA VAL A 14 -6.71 4.28 2.45
C VAL A 14 -6.69 3.25 3.58
N ILE A 15 -6.97 1.97 3.30
CA ILE A 15 -6.90 0.91 4.32
C ILE A 15 -5.46 0.74 4.82
N GLY A 16 -4.50 0.73 3.90
CA GLY A 16 -3.07 0.65 4.23
C GLY A 16 -2.59 1.82 5.10
N MET A 17 -3.18 3.01 4.94
CA MET A 17 -2.85 4.17 5.78
C MET A 17 -3.32 3.98 7.21
N PHE A 18 -4.50 3.38 7.43
CA PHE A 18 -4.94 3.02 8.78
C PHE A 18 -4.00 1.98 9.40
N VAL A 19 -3.67 0.91 8.67
CA VAL A 19 -2.73 -0.12 9.13
C VAL A 19 -1.38 0.50 9.48
N GLY A 20 -0.83 1.33 8.59
CA GLY A 20 0.45 2.00 8.78
C GLY A 20 0.42 2.96 9.97
N PHE A 21 -0.64 3.72 10.15
CA PHE A 21 -0.78 4.62 11.31
C PHE A 21 -0.69 3.86 12.63
N PHE A 22 -1.43 2.75 12.78
CA PHE A 22 -1.37 1.92 13.99
C PHE A 22 -0.04 1.16 14.11
N GLY A 23 0.53 0.68 13.01
CA GLY A 23 1.83 0.00 13.00
C GLY A 23 2.97 0.91 13.44
N TYR A 24 3.08 2.09 12.85
CA TYR A 24 4.04 3.11 13.26
C TYR A 24 3.77 3.53 14.71
N GLY A 25 2.52 3.87 15.04
CA GLY A 25 2.14 4.31 16.38
C GLY A 25 2.49 3.31 17.47
N TYR A 26 2.28 2.02 17.23
CA TYR A 26 2.72 0.95 18.13
C TYR A 26 4.25 0.96 18.33
N THR A 27 5.02 1.12 17.25
CA THR A 27 6.49 1.17 17.35
C THR A 27 6.99 2.40 18.12
N GLU A 28 6.23 3.48 18.14
CA GLU A 28 6.55 4.68 18.93
C GLU A 28 6.12 4.48 20.40
N LEU A 29 4.96 3.86 20.62
CA LEU A 29 4.48 3.55 21.97
C LEU A 29 5.43 2.59 22.69
N ALA A 30 5.80 1.47 22.06
CA ALA A 30 6.72 0.49 22.63
C ALA A 30 8.09 1.11 22.96
N ARG A 31 8.58 2.01 22.11
CA ARG A 31 9.84 2.74 22.34
C ARG A 31 9.80 3.66 23.57
N ASN A 32 8.64 4.27 23.83
CA ASN A 32 8.48 5.22 24.93
C ASN A 32 8.03 4.54 26.24
N PHE A 33 7.47 3.33 26.18
CA PHE A 33 6.94 2.58 27.32
C PHE A 33 7.43 1.12 27.29
N ALA A 34 8.52 0.83 28.01
CA ALA A 34 9.16 -0.49 28.01
C ALA A 34 8.23 -1.65 28.45
N GLU A 35 7.22 -1.36 29.27
CA GLU A 35 6.20 -2.33 29.71
C GLU A 35 5.36 -2.86 28.54
N VAL A 36 5.11 -2.02 27.53
CA VAL A 36 4.33 -2.40 26.33
C VAL A 36 5.11 -3.42 25.52
N GLU A 37 6.39 -3.17 25.29
CA GLU A 37 7.27 -4.10 24.57
C GLU A 37 7.44 -5.42 25.34
N ALA A 38 7.65 -5.35 26.66
CA ALA A 38 7.79 -6.54 27.49
C ALA A 38 6.53 -7.43 27.49
N THR A 39 5.34 -6.83 27.37
CA THR A 39 4.06 -7.55 27.44
C THR A 39 3.58 -8.06 26.08
N PHE A 40 3.76 -7.26 25.02
CA PHE A 40 3.20 -7.54 23.70
C PHE A 40 4.25 -7.88 22.64
N GLY A 41 5.54 -7.78 22.98
CA GLY A 41 6.66 -7.99 22.08
C GLY A 41 6.94 -6.80 21.19
N MET A 42 7.77 -7.03 20.17
CA MET A 42 8.11 -6.03 19.16
C MET A 42 8.10 -6.69 17.77
N PHE A 43 7.97 -5.88 16.73
CA PHE A 43 8.23 -6.34 15.37
C PHE A 43 9.71 -6.69 15.19
N ASP A 44 10.01 -7.71 14.36
CA ASP A 44 11.38 -8.14 14.07
C ASP A 44 12.27 -7.00 13.53
N ASN A 45 11.68 -6.11 12.71
CA ASN A 45 12.36 -4.95 12.15
C ASN A 45 11.47 -3.69 12.26
N PRO A 46 11.53 -2.96 13.40
CA PRO A 46 10.71 -1.77 13.64
C PRO A 46 10.90 -0.67 12.59
N ASP A 47 12.12 -0.50 12.08
CA ASP A 47 12.42 0.53 11.08
C ASP A 47 11.77 0.24 9.73
N VAL A 48 11.72 -1.04 9.33
CA VAL A 48 10.99 -1.47 8.13
C VAL A 48 9.51 -1.18 8.29
N VAL A 49 8.93 -1.48 9.46
CA VAL A 49 7.53 -1.17 9.77
C VAL A 49 7.27 0.32 9.66
N ARG A 50 8.10 1.18 10.26
CA ARG A 50 7.94 2.64 10.22
C ARG A 50 8.00 3.19 8.78
N VAL A 51 8.97 2.74 7.99
CA VAL A 51 9.11 3.19 6.59
C VAL A 51 7.92 2.72 5.74
N ALA A 52 7.57 1.44 5.81
CA ALA A 52 6.49 0.86 5.03
C ALA A 52 5.11 1.39 5.45
N SER A 53 4.92 1.74 6.73
CA SER A 53 3.69 2.34 7.26
C SER A 53 3.30 3.63 6.54
N VAL A 54 4.30 4.37 6.05
CA VAL A 54 4.10 5.62 5.32
C VAL A 54 4.17 5.38 3.82
N LEU A 55 5.24 4.73 3.35
CA LEU A 55 5.50 4.62 1.92
C LEU A 55 4.50 3.70 1.22
N SER A 56 4.16 2.55 1.79
CA SER A 56 3.27 1.58 1.12
C SER A 56 1.90 2.18 0.79
N PRO A 57 1.14 2.79 1.71
CA PRO A 57 -0.14 3.40 1.36
C PRO A 57 0.01 4.57 0.37
N MET A 58 1.08 5.37 0.47
CA MET A 58 1.35 6.44 -0.50
C MET A 58 1.55 5.88 -1.92
N LEU A 59 2.31 4.79 -2.05
CA LEU A 59 2.55 4.11 -3.32
C LEU A 59 1.26 3.55 -3.92
N ALA A 60 0.34 3.04 -3.09
CA ALA A 60 -0.96 2.56 -3.56
C ALA A 60 -1.84 3.71 -4.10
N ILE A 61 -1.94 4.82 -3.38
CA ILE A 61 -2.72 5.99 -3.81
C ILE A 61 -2.14 6.56 -5.11
N ALA A 62 -0.82 6.81 -5.13
CA ALA A 62 -0.13 7.34 -6.30
C ALA A 62 -0.23 6.38 -7.50
N GLY A 63 -0.04 5.09 -7.26
CA GLY A 63 -0.12 4.05 -8.28
C GLY A 63 -1.52 3.92 -8.89
N GLY A 64 -2.56 3.91 -8.04
CA GLY A 64 -3.95 3.91 -8.48
C GLY A 64 -4.30 5.16 -9.30
N ALA A 65 -3.93 6.36 -8.80
CA ALA A 65 -4.17 7.61 -9.51
C ALA A 65 -3.47 7.67 -10.88
N MET A 66 -2.27 7.10 -10.99
CA MET A 66 -1.50 7.06 -12.25
C MET A 66 -1.93 5.96 -13.22
N ALA A 67 -2.75 4.98 -12.80
CA ALA A 67 -3.10 3.84 -13.64
C ALA A 67 -3.81 4.23 -14.96
N MET A 68 -4.50 5.37 -14.98
CA MET A 68 -5.20 5.88 -16.18
C MET A 68 -4.24 6.46 -17.23
N SER A 69 -3.28 7.27 -16.79
CA SER A 69 -2.37 8.03 -17.67
C SER A 69 -1.02 7.35 -17.90
N ARG A 70 -0.57 6.51 -16.96
CA ARG A 70 0.73 5.82 -16.97
C ARG A 70 0.58 4.42 -16.37
N ALA A 71 -0.16 3.54 -17.05
CA ALA A 71 -0.52 2.20 -16.58
C ALA A 71 0.68 1.35 -16.10
N LEU A 72 1.83 1.38 -16.81
CA LEU A 72 3.05 0.66 -16.40
C LEU A 72 3.55 1.13 -15.01
N TRP A 73 3.77 2.44 -14.85
CA TRP A 73 4.26 3.00 -13.60
C TRP A 73 3.22 2.84 -12.48
N GLY A 74 1.95 3.10 -12.77
CA GLY A 74 0.86 2.88 -11.81
C GLY A 74 0.85 1.44 -11.30
N GLY A 75 1.00 0.47 -12.19
CA GLY A 75 1.08 -0.94 -11.85
C GLY A 75 2.28 -1.30 -10.99
N VAL A 76 3.48 -0.81 -11.35
CA VAL A 76 4.70 -1.03 -10.56
C VAL A 76 4.55 -0.48 -9.13
N LEU A 77 4.03 0.73 -8.96
CA LEU A 77 3.86 1.31 -7.62
C LEU A 77 2.84 0.55 -6.78
N LEU A 78 1.75 0.06 -7.39
CA LEU A 78 0.77 -0.77 -6.71
C LEU A 78 1.38 -2.10 -6.23
N LEU A 79 2.22 -2.74 -7.05
CA LEU A 79 2.91 -3.95 -6.65
C LEU A 79 3.96 -3.68 -5.55
N LEU A 80 4.68 -2.57 -5.62
CA LEU A 80 5.62 -2.16 -4.56
C LEU A 80 4.89 -1.86 -3.25
N SER A 81 3.69 -1.26 -3.31
CA SER A 81 2.83 -1.06 -2.14
C SER A 81 2.43 -2.39 -1.49
N ALA A 82 1.97 -3.35 -2.30
CA ALA A 82 1.61 -4.67 -1.82
C ALA A 82 2.81 -5.39 -1.18
N ALA A 83 3.96 -5.36 -1.85
CA ALA A 83 5.20 -5.97 -1.37
C ALA A 83 5.69 -5.31 -0.07
N GLY A 84 5.72 -3.98 0.00
CA GLY A 84 6.12 -3.25 1.20
C GLY A 84 5.22 -3.53 2.40
N THR A 85 3.90 -3.61 2.18
CA THR A 85 2.95 -3.98 3.23
C THR A 85 3.16 -5.42 3.71
N TYR A 86 3.38 -6.36 2.78
CA TYR A 86 3.67 -7.76 3.12
C TYR A 86 4.99 -7.92 3.89
N VAL A 87 6.05 -7.23 3.47
CA VAL A 87 7.36 -7.30 4.14
C VAL A 87 7.31 -6.72 5.55
N ALA A 88 6.53 -5.65 5.78
CA ALA A 88 6.44 -5.02 7.09
C ALA A 88 5.53 -5.77 8.08
N PHE A 89 4.42 -6.31 7.61
CA PHE A 89 3.35 -6.82 8.50
C PHE A 89 2.94 -8.27 8.23
N GLY A 90 3.48 -8.90 7.19
CA GLY A 90 2.99 -10.18 6.67
C GLY A 90 1.58 -10.08 6.07
N PHE A 91 0.99 -11.24 5.77
CA PHE A 91 -0.40 -11.36 5.33
C PHE A 91 -1.29 -11.78 6.50
N ASN A 92 -2.10 -10.86 7.00
CA ASN A 92 -2.99 -11.07 8.15
C ASN A 92 -4.33 -10.33 7.95
N VAL A 93 -5.22 -10.38 8.94
CA VAL A 93 -6.58 -9.79 8.84
C VAL A 93 -6.56 -8.28 8.55
N PHE A 94 -5.58 -7.55 9.07
CA PHE A 94 -5.46 -6.11 8.84
C PHE A 94 -4.83 -5.79 7.49
N THR A 95 -3.93 -6.64 6.99
CA THR A 95 -3.17 -6.37 5.77
C THR A 95 -3.68 -7.09 4.53
N MET A 96 -4.59 -8.06 4.67
CA MET A 96 -5.05 -8.86 3.53
C MET A 96 -5.73 -8.04 2.44
N PHE A 97 -6.59 -7.09 2.81
CA PHE A 97 -7.27 -6.22 1.84
C PHE A 97 -6.31 -5.23 1.15
N PRO A 98 -5.46 -4.46 1.86
CA PRO A 98 -4.53 -3.57 1.18
C PRO A 98 -3.54 -4.34 0.29
N ILE A 99 -3.04 -5.50 0.72
CA ILE A 99 -2.17 -6.33 -0.11
C ILE A 99 -2.90 -6.87 -1.34
N ALA A 100 -4.08 -7.47 -1.16
CA ALA A 100 -4.82 -8.07 -2.27
C ALA A 100 -5.29 -7.03 -3.29
N PHE A 101 -5.79 -5.88 -2.84
CA PHE A 101 -6.25 -4.82 -3.73
C PHE A 101 -5.11 -4.11 -4.45
N ALA A 102 -4.00 -3.82 -3.76
CA ALA A 102 -2.82 -3.28 -4.42
C ALA A 102 -2.20 -4.30 -5.39
N GLY A 103 -2.12 -5.57 -5.00
CA GLY A 103 -1.62 -6.65 -5.85
C GLY A 103 -2.45 -6.85 -7.13
N LEU A 104 -3.78 -7.00 -6.97
CA LEU A 104 -4.71 -7.15 -8.09
C LEU A 104 -4.76 -5.88 -8.95
N GLY A 105 -4.83 -4.70 -8.33
CA GLY A 105 -4.81 -3.42 -9.04
C GLY A 105 -3.53 -3.24 -9.84
N GLY A 106 -2.38 -3.60 -9.26
CA GLY A 106 -1.08 -3.56 -9.92
C GLY A 106 -1.02 -4.49 -11.12
N PHE A 107 -1.46 -5.74 -10.95
CA PHE A 107 -1.57 -6.70 -12.06
C PHE A 107 -2.47 -6.19 -13.19
N LEU A 108 -3.66 -5.66 -12.86
CA LEU A 108 -4.59 -5.12 -13.84
C LEU A 108 -4.05 -3.89 -14.57
N ALA A 109 -3.29 -3.03 -13.89
CA ALA A 109 -2.63 -1.87 -14.49
C ALA A 109 -1.53 -2.29 -15.47
N LEU A 110 -0.70 -3.27 -15.11
CA LEU A 110 0.33 -3.81 -16.01
C LEU A 110 -0.30 -4.52 -17.22
N ALA A 111 -1.37 -5.30 -17.01
CA ALA A 111 -2.09 -5.99 -18.08
C ALA A 111 -2.84 -5.03 -19.02
N ALA A 112 -3.16 -3.81 -18.57
CA ALA A 112 -3.88 -2.84 -19.39
C ALA A 112 -3.05 -2.23 -20.55
N GLY A 113 -1.73 -2.42 -20.57
CA GLY A 113 -0.88 -2.01 -21.70
C GLY A 113 -0.83 -0.50 -21.94
N LYS A 114 -1.03 -0.05 -23.20
CA LYS A 114 -0.94 1.37 -23.59
C LYS A 114 -1.92 2.22 -22.77
N PRO A 115 -1.50 3.36 -22.19
CA PRO A 115 -2.40 4.26 -21.46
C PRO A 115 -3.52 4.82 -22.34
N ASP A 116 -4.62 5.28 -21.73
CA ASP A 116 -5.68 5.94 -22.49
C ASP A 116 -5.16 7.28 -23.05
N GLU A 117 -5.37 7.52 -24.34
CA GLU A 117 -5.13 8.83 -24.93
C GLU A 117 -6.23 9.78 -24.45
N PRO A 118 -5.86 10.96 -23.90
CA PRO A 118 -6.86 11.97 -23.55
C PRO A 118 -7.51 12.45 -24.84
N LYS A 119 -8.75 12.02 -25.07
CA LYS A 119 -9.61 12.58 -26.12
C LYS A 119 -10.26 13.83 -25.55
N ALA A 120 -9.96 14.98 -26.16
CA ALA A 120 -10.69 16.21 -25.87
C ALA A 120 -12.16 15.97 -26.24
N HIS A 121 -13.06 16.14 -25.27
CA HIS A 121 -14.49 16.04 -25.53
C HIS A 121 -15.13 17.40 -25.84
N PHE A 122 -14.36 18.49 -25.83
CA PHE A 122 -14.72 19.83 -26.32
C PHE A 122 -13.45 20.58 -26.73
#